data_AF-A5E2D0-F1
#
_entry.id   AF-A5E2D0-F1
#
_cell.length_a   1.000
_cell.length_b   1.000
_cell.length_c   1.000
_cell.angle_alpha   90.00
_cell.angle_beta   90.00
_cell.angle_gamma   90.00
#
_symmetry.space_group_name_H-M   'P 1'
#
loop_
_entity.id
_entity.type
_entity.pdbx_description
1 polymer ?
#
loop_
_entity_poly.entity_id
_entity_poly.type
_entity_poly.pdbx_seq_one_letter_code
_entity_poly.pdbx_strand_id
1 'polypeptide(L)'
;MSQLKNQIPLFLFTYNCNKKKLIPELFQSKIQEVLPDELLSLFVFGFQEFCSVLDGSFVEDANRHLIEMNQLLQLTLQEKYNLTSSLQTVSMRIMGSIAMIILSPFASKFAQVRTATGSCGYYYLSLKGGVGTRLTYYPNGRLDSSKSVELSFAVLHLNAFEGEYYYLQRNQSLRDIIRALDFGDGYGLIKPDNHIFIMGDLNYRTSKDYHSSSPESQELLSLQDTSVRVDEATYCKKIESLVLKYDEFAQTMRSGEVLQNFAEPKVRFPPTYKFHVNTAILNSKRSPSWCDRIVYLSTYEEIGDDSLGVNLLRMPGSKQLEQLTLSTTKSKTKTNTNTNTNKNKNQNTNKNTKAETTTADSPLELPHVIQYTSIPSLMLSDHRPVYLNIVVPFNPPQLIISTLSGCLQILPSGLTFDEGFDNFTQLSRLENNARVISGPTTIYLKPTRLDYIKQSLIRPIVDLIIGYGLWTTMTRNGRLCLGLIAIIAWLAYAL
;
A
#
# COMPACT_ATOMS: atom_id res chain seq x y z
N MET A 1 -5.09 15.60 25.78
CA MET A 1 -3.82 14.89 25.46
C MET A 1 -3.60 13.57 26.23
N SER A 2 -4.59 12.97 26.90
CA SER A 2 -4.37 11.76 27.74
C SER A 2 -4.81 10.42 27.12
N GLN A 3 -5.20 10.36 25.83
CA GLN A 3 -5.73 9.13 25.20
C GLN A 3 -4.80 8.46 24.16
N LEU A 4 -3.62 9.02 23.86
CA LEU A 4 -2.73 8.53 22.78
C LEU A 4 -1.48 7.78 23.27
N LYS A 5 -1.56 7.04 24.39
CA LYS A 5 -0.35 6.49 25.03
C LYS A 5 0.32 5.31 24.31
N ASN A 6 -0.26 4.73 23.25
CA ASN A 6 0.28 3.52 22.59
C ASN A 6 0.20 3.54 21.06
N GLN A 7 0.40 4.71 20.45
CA GLN A 7 0.23 4.85 19.00
C GLN A 7 1.43 5.49 18.30
N ILE A 8 1.57 5.18 17.00
CA ILE A 8 2.63 5.65 16.13
C ILE A 8 1.99 6.54 15.06
N PRO A 9 2.10 7.88 15.17
CA PRO A 9 1.65 8.79 14.12
C PRO A 9 2.60 8.76 12.92
N LEU A 10 2.04 8.56 11.72
CA LEU A 10 2.76 8.38 10.46
C LEU A 10 2.19 9.31 9.38
N PHE A 11 3.09 9.87 8.55
CA PHE A 11 2.74 10.54 7.31
C PHE A 11 3.32 9.78 6.13
N LEU A 12 2.46 9.37 5.21
CA LEU A 12 2.82 8.67 3.98
C LEU A 12 2.45 9.54 2.80
N PHE A 13 3.36 9.69 1.85
CA PHE A 13 3.20 10.54 0.67
C PHE A 13 3.65 9.78 -0.57
N THR A 14 2.93 9.91 -1.67
CA THR A 14 3.31 9.31 -2.95
C THR A 14 3.09 10.27 -4.12
N TYR A 15 4.06 10.33 -5.04
CA TYR A 15 3.99 11.22 -6.20
C TYR A 15 4.73 10.69 -7.42
N ASN A 16 4.01 10.52 -8.52
CA ASN A 16 4.60 10.33 -9.83
C ASN A 16 5.05 11.69 -10.42
N CYS A 17 6.36 11.89 -10.56
CA CYS A 17 6.97 13.14 -11.01
C CYS A 17 6.99 13.32 -12.54
N ASN A 18 6.51 12.33 -13.32
CA ASN A 18 6.51 12.35 -14.79
C ASN A 18 7.88 12.72 -15.40
N LYS A 19 8.96 12.25 -14.77
CA LYS A 19 10.36 12.49 -15.18
C LYS A 19 10.72 13.97 -15.21
N LYS A 20 9.94 14.84 -14.54
CA LYS A 20 10.18 16.28 -14.45
C LYS A 20 11.00 16.60 -13.21
N LYS A 21 11.95 17.52 -13.38
CA LYS A 21 12.65 18.12 -12.25
C LYS A 21 11.66 18.96 -11.45
N LEU A 22 11.61 18.73 -10.15
CA LEU A 22 10.76 19.50 -9.25
C LEU A 22 11.36 20.88 -9.03
N ILE A 23 10.50 21.89 -8.90
CA ILE A 23 10.88 23.24 -8.51
C ILE A 23 10.90 23.26 -6.98
N PRO A 24 12.07 23.39 -6.33
CA PRO A 24 12.20 23.19 -4.88
C PRO A 24 11.27 24.08 -4.06
N GLU A 25 11.18 25.36 -4.39
CA GLU A 25 10.42 26.36 -3.62
C GLU A 25 8.92 26.07 -3.70
N LEU A 26 8.42 25.74 -4.90
CA LEU A 26 7.02 25.38 -5.10
C LEU A 26 6.69 24.07 -4.40
N PHE A 27 7.55 23.06 -4.53
CA PHE A 27 7.36 21.77 -3.88
C PHE A 27 7.31 21.94 -2.36
N GLN A 28 8.31 22.61 -1.77
CA GLN A 28 8.41 22.88 -0.34
C GLN A 28 7.16 23.60 0.19
N SER A 29 6.74 24.69 -0.45
CA SER A 29 5.52 25.42 -0.06
C SER A 29 4.28 24.52 -0.05
N LYS A 30 4.09 23.68 -1.09
CA LYS A 30 2.92 22.78 -1.18
C LYS A 30 2.98 21.62 -0.21
N ILE A 31 4.16 21.12 0.13
CA ILE A 31 4.31 20.08 1.15
C ILE A 31 4.06 20.66 2.56
N GLN A 32 4.55 21.87 2.87
CA GLN A 32 4.29 22.52 4.17
C GLN A 32 2.80 22.79 4.43
N GLU A 33 2.03 23.11 3.39
CA GLU A 33 0.57 23.32 3.46
C GLU A 33 -0.19 22.06 3.92
N VAL A 34 0.31 20.86 3.60
CA VAL A 34 -0.39 19.59 3.88
C VAL A 34 0.19 18.79 5.04
N LEU A 35 1.41 19.14 5.48
CA LEU A 35 1.99 18.53 6.67
C LEU A 35 1.15 18.90 7.90
N PRO A 36 0.84 17.94 8.78
CA PRO A 36 0.08 18.22 9.99
C PRO A 36 0.81 19.20 10.90
N ASP A 37 0.06 19.87 11.77
CA ASP A 37 0.66 20.79 12.73
C ASP A 37 1.32 20.06 13.91
N GLU A 38 0.83 18.86 14.23
CA GLU A 38 1.44 17.98 15.23
C GLU A 38 2.66 17.25 14.65
N LEU A 39 3.75 17.23 15.44
CA LEU A 39 4.97 16.53 15.06
C LEU A 39 4.77 15.01 15.12
N LEU A 40 4.97 14.34 13.98
CA LEU A 40 4.78 12.90 13.85
C LEU A 40 6.05 12.10 14.14
N SER A 41 5.88 10.78 14.32
CA SER A 41 6.99 9.87 14.59
C SER A 41 7.82 9.57 13.35
N LEU A 42 7.18 9.46 12.18
CA LEU A 42 7.82 9.04 10.94
C LEU A 42 7.15 9.68 9.72
N PHE A 43 7.97 10.16 8.79
CA PHE A 43 7.54 10.71 7.51
C PHE A 43 8.11 9.84 6.38
N VAL A 44 7.26 9.31 5.51
CA VAL A 44 7.60 8.37 4.45
C VAL A 44 7.18 8.96 3.10
N PHE A 45 8.15 9.30 2.27
CA PHE A 45 7.93 9.92 0.96
C PHE A 45 8.30 8.93 -0.15
N GLY A 46 7.36 8.63 -1.03
CA GLY A 46 7.53 7.79 -2.20
C GLY A 46 7.42 8.58 -3.50
N PHE A 47 8.28 8.25 -4.46
CA PHE A 47 8.29 8.89 -5.77
C PHE A 47 8.36 7.86 -6.89
N GLN A 48 7.67 8.13 -8.01
CA GLN A 48 7.74 7.34 -9.24
C GLN A 48 8.07 8.27 -10.41
N GLU A 49 8.68 7.72 -11.47
CA GLU A 49 9.24 8.54 -12.55
C GLU A 49 10.05 9.73 -12.02
N PHE A 50 10.80 9.48 -10.93
CA PHE A 50 11.45 10.50 -10.11
C PHE A 50 12.53 11.27 -10.88
N CYS A 51 13.18 10.61 -11.83
CA CYS A 51 14.19 11.17 -12.71
C CYS A 51 13.98 10.71 -14.16
N SER A 52 14.81 11.19 -15.08
CA SER A 52 14.79 10.74 -16.47
C SER A 52 15.11 9.25 -16.58
N VAL A 53 14.66 8.59 -17.66
CA VAL A 53 15.00 7.16 -17.87
C VAL A 53 16.51 6.95 -17.96
N LEU A 54 17.22 7.91 -18.57
CA LEU A 54 18.67 7.87 -18.66
C LEU A 54 19.31 7.90 -17.28
N ASP A 55 18.97 8.89 -16.45
CA ASP A 55 19.51 9.00 -15.09
C ASP A 55 19.13 7.81 -14.22
N GLY A 56 17.89 7.31 -14.36
CA GLY A 56 17.43 6.13 -13.62
C GLY A 56 18.17 4.84 -14.01
N SER A 57 18.76 4.79 -15.20
CA SER A 57 19.56 3.63 -15.64
C SER A 57 20.96 3.61 -15.01
N PHE A 58 21.43 4.74 -14.48
CA PHE A 58 22.74 4.86 -13.83
C PHE A 58 22.58 5.13 -12.34
N VAL A 59 23.08 4.20 -11.51
CA VAL A 59 22.90 4.25 -10.06
C VAL A 59 23.43 5.55 -9.44
N GLU A 60 24.54 6.08 -9.94
CA GLU A 60 25.14 7.32 -9.44
C GLU A 60 24.24 8.54 -9.71
N ASP A 61 23.71 8.66 -10.92
CA ASP A 61 22.85 9.77 -11.32
C ASP A 61 21.51 9.71 -10.57
N ALA A 62 20.91 8.53 -10.46
CA ALA A 62 19.70 8.30 -9.69
C ALA A 62 19.90 8.68 -8.19
N ASN A 63 21.03 8.28 -7.58
CA ASN A 63 21.32 8.63 -6.19
C ASN A 63 21.56 10.12 -5.98
N ARG A 64 22.14 10.83 -6.95
CA ARG A 64 22.31 12.30 -6.86
C ARG A 64 20.96 13.00 -6.73
N HIS A 65 19.98 12.66 -7.58
CA HIS A 65 18.61 13.16 -7.47
C HIS A 65 17.98 12.82 -6.11
N LEU A 66 18.23 11.60 -5.59
CA LEU A 66 17.70 11.17 -4.29
C LEU A 66 18.27 11.99 -3.13
N ILE A 67 19.57 12.30 -3.16
CA ILE A 67 20.25 13.12 -2.15
C ILE A 67 19.70 14.55 -2.16
N GLU A 68 19.54 15.16 -3.33
CA GLU A 68 18.98 16.52 -3.49
C GLU A 68 17.56 16.59 -2.89
N MET A 69 16.70 15.61 -3.19
CA MET A 69 15.35 15.56 -2.62
C MET A 69 15.36 15.30 -1.12
N ASN A 70 16.24 14.43 -0.62
CA ASN A 70 16.38 14.17 0.81
C ASN A 70 16.79 15.44 1.58
N GLN A 71 17.65 16.27 1.00
CA GLN A 71 18.01 17.58 1.57
C GLN A 71 16.81 18.54 1.56
N LEU A 72 16.09 18.64 0.44
CA LEU A 72 14.90 19.49 0.34
C LEU A 72 13.82 19.11 1.36
N LEU A 73 13.52 17.81 1.51
CA LEU A 73 12.55 17.31 2.49
C LEU A 73 13.01 17.57 3.94
N GLN A 74 14.31 17.45 4.22
CA GLN A 74 14.84 17.78 5.53
C GLN A 74 14.64 19.26 5.86
N LEU A 75 14.99 20.16 4.94
CA LEU A 75 14.76 21.60 5.10
C LEU A 75 13.27 21.92 5.29
N THR A 76 12.42 21.32 4.46
CA THR A 76 10.96 21.48 4.50
C THR A 76 10.40 21.15 5.89
N LEU A 77 10.80 20.00 6.46
CA LEU A 77 10.35 19.55 7.78
C LEU A 77 10.99 20.35 8.93
N GLN A 78 12.27 20.72 8.81
CA GLN A 78 12.95 21.55 9.80
C GLN A 78 12.27 22.91 9.94
N GLU A 79 11.88 23.54 8.84
CA GLU A 79 11.14 24.79 8.84
C GLU A 79 9.71 24.63 9.37
N LYS A 80 8.94 23.65 8.87
CA LYS A 80 7.54 23.44 9.30
C LYS A 80 7.42 23.24 10.81
N TYR A 81 8.37 22.51 11.41
CA TYR A 81 8.31 22.13 12.82
C TYR A 81 9.36 22.85 13.70
N ASN A 82 10.06 23.85 13.17
CA ASN A 82 11.13 24.59 13.86
C ASN A 82 12.18 23.67 14.53
N LEU A 83 12.64 22.64 13.81
CA LEU A 83 13.61 21.67 14.33
C LEU A 83 15.04 22.16 14.11
N THR A 84 15.80 22.32 15.20
CA THR A 84 17.19 22.85 15.13
C THR A 84 18.23 21.81 14.73
N SER A 85 18.06 20.52 15.08
CA SER A 85 19.03 19.46 14.71
C SER A 85 18.52 18.01 14.82
N SER A 86 17.25 17.80 15.19
CA SER A 86 16.75 16.45 15.54
C SER A 86 16.33 15.59 14.35
N LEU A 87 16.10 16.19 13.19
CA LEU A 87 15.63 15.48 12.00
C LEU A 87 16.76 14.67 11.35
N GLN A 88 16.54 13.38 11.15
CA GLN A 88 17.50 12.50 10.49
C GLN A 88 16.83 11.64 9.42
N THR A 89 17.60 11.28 8.39
CA THR A 89 17.23 10.26 7.41
C THR A 89 17.36 8.88 8.04
N VAL A 90 16.22 8.21 8.23
CA VAL A 90 16.15 6.83 8.73
C VAL A 90 16.50 5.84 7.62
N SER A 91 16.02 6.11 6.40
CA SER A 91 16.27 5.27 5.23
C SER A 91 16.06 6.07 3.95
N MET A 92 16.82 5.79 2.91
CA MET A 92 16.52 6.24 1.56
C MET A 92 16.95 5.17 0.56
N ARG A 93 16.12 4.90 -0.45
CA ARG A 93 16.39 3.87 -1.45
C ARG A 93 15.80 4.27 -2.79
N ILE A 94 16.54 4.02 -3.86
CA ILE A 94 16.09 4.21 -5.24
C ILE A 94 16.42 2.97 -6.08
N MET A 95 15.51 2.63 -7.00
CA MET A 95 15.70 1.65 -8.07
C MET A 95 15.11 2.22 -9.35
N GLY A 96 15.93 2.37 -10.40
CA GLY A 96 15.48 3.04 -11.62
C GLY A 96 15.06 4.48 -11.32
N SER A 97 13.78 4.76 -11.54
CA SER A 97 13.14 6.04 -11.23
C SER A 97 12.09 5.94 -10.11
N ILE A 98 12.17 4.90 -9.27
CA ILE A 98 11.27 4.66 -8.13
C ILE A 98 12.07 4.86 -6.85
N ALA A 99 11.67 5.82 -6.03
CA ALA A 99 12.41 6.25 -4.85
C ALA A 99 11.55 6.26 -3.59
N MET A 100 12.20 6.05 -2.45
CA MET A 100 11.61 6.23 -1.13
C MET A 100 12.61 6.91 -0.20
N ILE A 101 12.12 7.86 0.60
CA ILE A 101 12.86 8.57 1.63
C ILE A 101 12.04 8.52 2.93
N ILE A 102 12.69 8.14 4.02
CA ILE A 102 12.09 8.06 5.36
C ILE A 102 12.86 8.97 6.30
N LEU A 103 12.16 9.93 6.90
CA LEU A 103 12.70 10.92 7.82
C LEU A 103 12.02 10.80 9.19
N SER A 104 12.77 11.05 10.26
CA SER A 104 12.22 11.13 11.61
C SER A 104 12.98 12.13 12.48
N PRO A 105 12.27 12.94 13.30
CA PRO A 105 12.88 13.72 14.37
C PRO A 105 13.27 12.86 15.59
N PHE A 106 12.85 11.59 15.62
CA PHE A 106 13.06 10.64 16.71
C PHE A 106 13.85 9.41 16.24
N ALA A 107 14.92 9.61 15.48
CA ALA A 107 15.72 8.52 14.90
C ALA A 107 16.26 7.52 15.96
N SER A 108 16.44 7.95 17.21
CA SER A 108 16.80 7.07 18.33
C SER A 108 15.74 6.03 18.66
N LYS A 109 14.50 6.17 18.18
CA LYS A 109 13.42 5.18 18.32
C LYS A 109 13.41 4.14 17.20
N PHE A 110 14.28 4.26 16.20
CA PHE A 110 14.29 3.36 15.05
C PHE A 110 15.60 2.56 14.98
N ALA A 111 15.49 1.27 14.65
CA ALA A 111 16.62 0.41 14.38
C ALA A 111 16.27 -0.69 13.36
N GLN A 112 17.23 -1.57 13.07
CA GLN A 112 17.08 -2.71 12.16
C GLN A 112 16.51 -2.36 10.78
N VAL A 113 16.98 -1.22 10.23
CA VAL A 113 16.56 -0.75 8.92
C VAL A 113 17.09 -1.69 7.83
N ARG A 114 16.19 -2.31 7.09
CA ARG A 114 16.45 -3.18 5.94
C ARG A 114 15.78 -2.58 4.72
N THR A 115 16.41 -2.66 3.56
CA THR A 115 15.85 -2.16 2.29
C THR A 115 15.81 -3.27 1.25
N ALA A 116 14.81 -3.21 0.38
CA ALA A 116 14.59 -4.18 -0.69
C ALA A 116 14.24 -3.46 -2.00
N THR A 117 14.50 -4.11 -3.13
CA THR A 117 14.08 -3.62 -4.45
C THR A 117 13.59 -4.78 -5.31
N GLY A 118 12.53 -4.56 -6.08
CA GLY A 118 11.97 -5.59 -6.96
C GLY A 118 11.44 -4.98 -8.25
N SER A 119 11.92 -5.43 -9.40
CA SER A 119 11.45 -4.98 -10.72
C SER A 119 10.40 -5.93 -11.32
N CYS A 120 9.45 -5.35 -12.05
CA CYS A 120 8.41 -6.06 -12.80
C CYS A 120 8.25 -5.53 -14.24
N GLY A 121 9.12 -4.61 -14.68
CA GLY A 121 9.08 -4.09 -16.04
C GLY A 121 9.26 -5.18 -17.09
N TYR A 122 8.99 -4.85 -18.34
CA TYR A 122 9.34 -5.73 -19.47
C TYR A 122 10.81 -6.16 -19.35
N TYR A 123 11.07 -7.46 -19.48
CA TYR A 123 12.39 -8.07 -19.25
C TYR A 123 13.02 -7.75 -17.88
N TYR A 124 12.21 -7.47 -16.87
CA TYR A 124 12.62 -7.10 -15.51
C TYR A 124 13.34 -5.74 -15.40
N LEU A 125 13.12 -4.84 -16.36
CA LEU A 125 13.59 -3.45 -16.30
C LEU A 125 13.13 -2.72 -15.04
N SER A 126 14.01 -1.89 -14.47
CA SER A 126 13.72 -1.09 -13.26
C SER A 126 12.76 0.09 -13.48
N LEU A 127 12.21 0.26 -14.69
CA LEU A 127 11.19 1.27 -15.00
C LEU A 127 9.87 1.04 -14.26
N LYS A 128 9.51 -0.23 -14.02
CA LYS A 128 8.35 -0.66 -13.24
C LYS A 128 8.80 -1.65 -12.18
N GLY A 129 8.19 -1.59 -11.00
CA GLY A 129 8.64 -2.36 -9.85
C GLY A 129 8.33 -1.65 -8.54
N GLY A 130 9.23 -1.78 -7.58
CA GLY A 130 9.14 -1.06 -6.32
C GLY A 130 10.41 -1.10 -5.49
N VAL A 131 10.44 -0.21 -4.51
CA VAL A 131 11.42 -0.18 -3.42
C VAL A 131 10.69 -0.40 -2.11
N GLY A 132 11.36 -1.01 -1.13
CA GLY A 132 10.79 -1.23 0.19
C GLY A 132 11.78 -0.98 1.31
N THR A 133 11.27 -0.63 2.48
CA THR A 133 12.02 -0.47 3.73
C THR A 133 11.25 -1.13 4.85
N ARG A 134 11.94 -1.96 5.62
CA ARG A 134 11.47 -2.57 6.86
C ARG A 134 12.31 -2.05 8.01
N LEU A 135 11.67 -1.64 9.10
CA LEU A 135 12.35 -1.06 10.26
C LEU A 135 11.60 -1.41 11.54
N THR A 136 12.30 -1.31 12.66
CA THR A 136 11.74 -1.57 13.99
C THR A 136 11.65 -0.27 14.77
N TYR A 137 10.46 0.03 15.28
CA TYR A 137 10.17 1.15 16.17
C TYR A 137 10.18 0.70 17.63
N TYR A 138 10.80 1.50 18.49
CA TYR A 138 10.91 1.29 19.94
C TYR A 138 10.29 2.49 20.65
N PRO A 139 9.12 2.34 21.30
CA PRO A 139 8.40 3.47 21.93
C PRO A 139 9.25 4.29 22.91
N ASN A 140 10.07 3.60 23.72
CA ASN A 140 10.95 4.17 24.74
C ASN A 140 12.38 4.46 24.22
N GLY A 141 12.63 4.26 22.94
CA GLY A 141 13.96 4.37 22.32
C GLY A 141 14.64 3.02 22.12
N ARG A 142 15.52 2.93 21.12
CA ARG A 142 16.15 1.68 20.65
C ARG A 142 17.04 0.96 21.67
N LEU A 143 17.39 1.62 22.77
CA LEU A 143 18.15 1.01 23.88
C LEU A 143 17.24 0.23 24.84
N ASP A 144 15.94 0.49 24.81
CA ASP A 144 14.93 -0.28 25.55
C ASP A 144 14.26 -1.26 24.60
N SER A 145 14.64 -2.54 24.70
CA SER A 145 14.11 -3.62 23.88
C SER A 145 12.85 -4.28 24.46
N SER A 146 12.27 -3.75 25.53
CA SER A 146 11.09 -4.34 26.19
C SER A 146 9.87 -4.42 25.29
N LYS A 147 9.69 -3.44 24.39
CA LYS A 147 8.60 -3.40 23.42
C LYS A 147 9.11 -2.86 22.08
N SER A 148 8.77 -3.55 20.99
CA SER A 148 9.11 -3.15 19.64
C SER A 148 7.95 -3.39 18.67
N VAL A 149 7.91 -2.60 17.61
CA VAL A 149 6.87 -2.64 16.58
C VAL A 149 7.56 -2.64 15.22
N GLU A 150 7.30 -3.63 14.37
CA GLU A 150 7.88 -3.69 13.03
C GLU A 150 6.97 -3.01 12.00
N LEU A 151 7.58 -2.15 11.17
CA LEU A 151 6.89 -1.40 10.12
C LEU A 151 7.56 -1.70 8.78
N SER A 152 6.77 -2.03 7.76
CA SER A 152 7.22 -2.22 6.38
C SER A 152 6.51 -1.26 5.43
N PHE A 153 7.28 -0.59 4.59
CA PHE A 153 6.79 0.34 3.59
C PHE A 153 7.23 -0.12 2.21
N ALA A 154 6.36 -0.03 1.21
CA ALA A 154 6.68 -0.24 -0.18
C ALA A 154 6.18 0.92 -1.05
N VAL A 155 7.04 1.39 -1.96
CA VAL A 155 6.70 2.34 -3.01
C VAL A 155 6.73 1.60 -4.34
N LEU A 156 5.57 1.50 -5.00
CA LEU A 156 5.39 0.72 -6.22
C LEU A 156 5.11 1.62 -7.44
N HIS A 157 5.46 1.11 -8.62
CA HIS A 157 5.11 1.68 -9.91
C HIS A 157 4.76 0.55 -10.87
N LEU A 158 3.46 0.34 -11.10
CA LEU A 158 2.95 -0.81 -11.87
C LEU A 158 2.74 -0.50 -13.35
N ASN A 159 2.39 -1.52 -14.12
CA ASN A 159 2.22 -1.42 -15.57
C ASN A 159 1.11 -0.44 -15.98
N ALA A 160 1.45 0.43 -16.93
CA ALA A 160 0.54 1.45 -17.46
C ALA A 160 -0.42 0.88 -18.52
N PHE A 161 -1.28 1.77 -19.03
CA PHE A 161 -2.31 1.57 -20.06
C PHE A 161 -3.63 0.95 -19.59
N GLU A 162 -4.70 1.34 -20.25
CA GLU A 162 -6.06 0.82 -20.15
C GLU A 162 -6.19 -0.54 -20.86
N GLY A 163 -7.11 -1.39 -20.41
CA GLY A 163 -7.44 -2.66 -21.06
C GLY A 163 -7.25 -3.88 -20.17
N GLU A 164 -8.03 -4.93 -20.44
CA GLU A 164 -8.04 -6.18 -19.68
C GLU A 164 -6.63 -6.80 -19.55
N TYR A 165 -5.87 -6.78 -20.65
CA TYR A 165 -4.50 -7.29 -20.66
C TYR A 165 -3.60 -6.58 -19.63
N TYR A 166 -3.63 -5.24 -19.61
CA TYR A 166 -2.79 -4.46 -18.69
C TYR A 166 -3.31 -4.51 -17.25
N TYR A 167 -4.62 -4.59 -17.06
CA TYR A 167 -5.24 -4.87 -15.77
C TYR A 167 -4.70 -6.18 -15.15
N LEU A 168 -4.76 -7.29 -15.89
CA LEU A 168 -4.24 -8.58 -15.43
C LEU A 168 -2.73 -8.54 -15.15
N GLN A 169 -1.97 -7.81 -15.98
CA GLN A 169 -0.55 -7.59 -15.74
C GLN A 169 -0.26 -6.79 -14.46
N ARG A 170 -1.07 -5.79 -14.11
CA ARG A 170 -0.94 -5.05 -12.84
C ARG A 170 -1.16 -5.98 -11.65
N ASN A 171 -2.22 -6.80 -11.68
CA ASN A 171 -2.51 -7.77 -10.63
C ASN A 171 -1.34 -8.74 -10.43
N GLN A 172 -0.77 -9.23 -11.53
CA GLN A 172 0.38 -10.13 -11.48
C GLN A 172 1.65 -9.44 -10.99
N SER A 173 1.95 -8.25 -11.51
CA SER A 173 3.11 -7.46 -11.11
C SER A 173 3.08 -7.12 -9.62
N LEU A 174 1.90 -6.78 -9.10
CA LEU A 174 1.72 -6.51 -7.67
C LEU A 174 2.08 -7.72 -6.82
N ARG A 175 1.56 -8.90 -7.15
CA ARG A 175 1.89 -10.16 -6.44
C ARG A 175 3.38 -10.49 -6.54
N ASP A 176 3.97 -10.32 -7.72
CA ASP A 176 5.38 -10.60 -7.95
C ASP A 176 6.29 -9.65 -7.17
N ILE A 177 6.01 -8.35 -7.14
CA ILE A 177 6.83 -7.38 -6.41
C ILE A 177 6.70 -7.61 -4.89
N ILE A 178 5.49 -7.82 -4.37
CA ILE A 178 5.27 -8.11 -2.94
C ILE A 178 6.12 -9.29 -2.48
N ARG A 179 6.21 -10.34 -3.32
CA ARG A 179 7.03 -11.51 -3.07
C ARG A 179 8.53 -11.25 -3.26
N ALA A 180 8.91 -10.47 -4.27
CA ALA A 180 10.30 -10.21 -4.64
C ALA A 180 11.01 -9.14 -3.81
N LEU A 181 10.28 -8.33 -3.04
CA LEU A 181 10.86 -7.40 -2.06
C LEU A 181 11.48 -8.18 -0.89
N ASP A 182 12.70 -8.67 -1.11
CA ASP A 182 13.48 -9.43 -0.13
C ASP A 182 14.28 -8.51 0.80
N PHE A 183 13.93 -8.53 2.08
CA PHE A 183 14.59 -7.75 3.13
C PHE A 183 15.76 -8.49 3.80
N GLY A 184 16.05 -9.74 3.38
CA GLY A 184 17.10 -10.58 3.98
C GLY A 184 16.69 -11.27 5.28
N ASP A 185 15.40 -11.31 5.60
CA ASP A 185 14.84 -11.98 6.79
C ASP A 185 13.93 -13.18 6.45
N GLY A 186 13.97 -13.64 5.20
CA GLY A 186 13.22 -14.81 4.72
C GLY A 186 11.75 -14.53 4.36
N TYR A 187 11.32 -13.27 4.40
CA TYR A 187 9.99 -12.83 4.00
C TYR A 187 10.07 -11.80 2.87
N GLY A 188 9.03 -11.76 2.03
CA GLY A 188 8.81 -10.66 1.11
C GLY A 188 8.36 -9.41 1.85
N LEU A 189 7.54 -8.57 1.22
CA LEU A 189 6.91 -7.43 1.88
C LEU A 189 5.97 -7.86 3.02
N ILE A 190 5.20 -8.92 2.79
CA ILE A 190 4.23 -9.40 3.77
C ILE A 190 4.92 -10.34 4.77
N LYS A 191 4.86 -9.98 6.05
CA LYS A 191 5.47 -10.69 7.18
C LYS A 191 4.49 -10.67 8.37
N PRO A 192 4.41 -11.74 9.19
CA PRO A 192 3.63 -11.73 10.43
C PRO A 192 4.09 -10.64 11.41
N ASP A 193 3.19 -10.19 12.28
CA ASP A 193 3.46 -9.21 13.35
C ASP A 193 4.11 -7.90 12.84
N ASN A 194 3.60 -7.40 11.71
CA ASN A 194 4.17 -6.23 11.02
C ASN A 194 3.06 -5.30 10.50
N HIS A 195 3.20 -3.99 10.70
CA HIS A 195 2.38 -3.02 9.97
C HIS A 195 2.94 -2.81 8.57
N ILE A 196 2.16 -3.17 7.55
CA ILE A 196 2.60 -3.10 6.17
C ILE A 196 1.81 -2.02 5.44
N PHE A 197 2.53 -1.16 4.73
CA PHE A 197 2.00 -0.09 3.90
C PHE A 197 2.49 -0.24 2.47
N ILE A 198 1.59 -0.12 1.51
CA ILE A 198 1.90 -0.06 0.08
C ILE A 198 1.39 1.28 -0.43
N MET A 199 2.27 2.02 -1.11
CA MET A 199 1.91 3.26 -1.78
C MET A 199 2.57 3.35 -3.14
N GLY A 200 2.08 4.23 -4.01
CA GLY A 200 2.67 4.38 -5.33
C GLY A 200 1.69 4.74 -6.43
N ASP A 201 2.23 4.83 -7.63
CA ASP A 201 1.46 4.81 -8.86
C ASP A 201 1.15 3.34 -9.22
N LEU A 202 0.01 2.87 -8.71
CA LEU A 202 -0.47 1.51 -8.97
C LEU A 202 -1.08 1.38 -10.38
N ASN A 203 -1.26 2.49 -11.09
CA ASN A 203 -1.70 2.55 -12.49
C ASN A 203 -3.05 1.87 -12.82
N TYR A 204 -3.85 1.50 -11.83
CA TYR A 204 -5.22 1.04 -12.05
C TYR A 204 -6.08 2.16 -12.63
N ARG A 205 -6.99 1.77 -13.52
CA ARG A 205 -7.78 2.70 -14.34
C ARG A 205 -9.25 2.67 -13.95
N THR A 206 -10.01 3.59 -14.51
CA THR A 206 -11.47 3.67 -14.33
C THR A 206 -12.24 3.06 -15.50
N SER A 207 -11.57 2.73 -16.60
CA SER A 207 -12.16 2.05 -17.75
C SER A 207 -11.12 1.19 -18.44
N LYS A 208 -11.54 0.00 -18.87
CA LYS A 208 -10.76 -0.92 -19.70
C LYS A 208 -10.83 -0.56 -21.18
N ASP A 209 -11.92 0.08 -21.61
CA ASP A 209 -12.13 0.52 -23.00
C ASP A 209 -12.53 2.00 -23.01
N TYR A 210 -11.54 2.88 -22.96
CA TYR A 210 -11.76 4.31 -22.82
C TYR A 210 -12.15 4.97 -24.14
N HIS A 211 -13.29 5.65 -24.14
CA HIS A 211 -13.68 6.57 -25.19
C HIS A 211 -14.13 7.90 -24.59
N SER A 212 -13.58 9.03 -25.06
CA SER A 212 -13.80 10.35 -24.44
C SER A 212 -15.27 10.80 -24.43
N SER A 213 -16.07 10.32 -25.38
CA SER A 213 -17.51 10.58 -25.46
C SER A 213 -18.38 9.57 -24.72
N SER A 214 -17.79 8.59 -24.02
CA SER A 214 -18.56 7.58 -23.30
C SER A 214 -19.26 8.21 -22.08
N PRO A 215 -20.44 7.72 -21.67
CA PRO A 215 -21.15 8.26 -20.51
C PRO A 215 -20.31 8.24 -19.23
N GLU A 216 -19.51 7.18 -19.03
CA GLU A 216 -18.60 7.02 -17.90
C GLU A 216 -17.53 8.11 -17.89
N SER A 217 -16.97 8.40 -19.06
CA SER A 217 -15.95 9.43 -19.23
C SER A 217 -16.52 10.82 -18.97
N GLN A 218 -17.74 11.10 -19.43
CA GLN A 218 -18.43 12.37 -19.15
C GLN A 218 -18.74 12.51 -17.66
N GLU A 219 -19.17 11.44 -17.00
CA GLU A 219 -19.44 11.44 -15.56
C GLU A 219 -18.16 11.73 -14.75
N LEU A 220 -17.05 11.10 -15.11
CA LEU A 220 -15.74 11.35 -14.49
C LEU A 220 -15.20 12.76 -14.78
N LEU A 221 -15.31 13.24 -16.02
CA LEU A 221 -14.88 14.58 -16.40
C LEU A 221 -15.72 15.67 -15.71
N SER A 222 -16.99 15.39 -15.39
CA SER A 222 -17.84 16.30 -14.61
C SER A 222 -17.29 16.62 -13.22
N LEU A 223 -16.39 15.80 -12.67
CA LEU A 223 -15.74 16.07 -11.39
C LEU A 223 -14.79 17.27 -11.43
N GLN A 224 -14.36 17.71 -12.62
CA GLN A 224 -13.56 18.93 -12.80
C GLN A 224 -14.40 20.19 -12.66
N ASP A 225 -15.69 20.12 -12.94
CA ASP A 225 -16.56 21.28 -12.96
C ASP A 225 -16.88 21.71 -11.52
N THR A 226 -16.10 22.67 -11.02
CA THR A 226 -16.28 23.23 -9.69
C THR A 226 -17.55 24.07 -9.58
N SER A 227 -18.14 24.53 -10.68
CA SER A 227 -19.37 25.32 -10.67
C SER A 227 -20.60 24.50 -10.28
N VAL A 228 -20.51 23.17 -10.41
CA VAL A 228 -21.57 22.20 -10.07
C VAL A 228 -21.43 21.66 -8.64
N ARG A 229 -20.40 22.11 -7.90
CA ARG A 229 -20.21 21.70 -6.49
C ARG A 229 -21.23 22.43 -5.61
N VAL A 230 -22.30 21.70 -5.26
CA VAL A 230 -23.33 22.18 -4.34
C VAL A 230 -22.75 22.33 -2.93
N ASP A 231 -22.14 21.26 -2.42
CA ASP A 231 -21.44 21.22 -1.14
C ASP A 231 -20.37 20.11 -1.14
N GLU A 232 -19.37 20.23 -0.26
CA GLU A 232 -18.25 19.29 -0.18
C GLU A 232 -18.67 17.87 0.21
N ALA A 233 -19.69 17.69 1.05
CA ALA A 233 -20.13 16.37 1.47
C ALA A 233 -20.80 15.60 0.31
N THR A 234 -21.63 16.28 -0.46
CA THR A 234 -22.25 15.74 -1.68
C THR A 234 -21.19 15.44 -2.74
N TYR A 235 -20.20 16.33 -2.92
CA TYR A 235 -19.08 16.11 -3.83
C TYR A 235 -18.27 14.86 -3.44
N CYS A 236 -17.92 14.72 -2.16
CA CYS A 236 -17.23 13.55 -1.64
C CYS A 236 -18.04 12.27 -1.84
N LYS A 237 -19.35 12.28 -1.57
CA LYS A 237 -20.24 11.12 -1.80
C LYS A 237 -20.30 10.73 -3.28
N LYS A 238 -20.36 11.71 -4.19
CA LYS A 238 -20.30 11.47 -5.63
C LYS A 238 -18.98 10.79 -6.01
N ILE A 239 -17.84 11.29 -5.52
CA ILE A 239 -16.53 10.67 -5.74
C ILE A 239 -16.53 9.23 -5.23
N GLU A 240 -16.95 8.99 -3.99
CA GLU A 240 -17.03 7.65 -3.41
C GLU A 240 -17.83 6.72 -4.33
N SER A 241 -19.03 7.14 -4.78
CA SER A 241 -19.86 6.35 -5.68
C SER A 241 -19.18 6.00 -7.02
N LEU A 242 -18.41 6.94 -7.59
CA LEU A 242 -17.69 6.72 -8.85
C LEU A 242 -16.49 5.79 -8.66
N VAL A 243 -15.80 5.90 -7.52
CA VAL A 243 -14.75 4.94 -7.15
C VAL A 243 -15.36 3.54 -7.00
N LEU A 244 -16.52 3.39 -6.35
CA LEU A 244 -17.17 2.08 -6.24
C LEU A 244 -17.54 1.50 -7.62
N LYS A 245 -18.01 2.36 -8.53
CA LYS A 245 -18.59 1.99 -9.82
C LYS A 245 -17.55 1.71 -10.90
N TYR A 246 -16.45 2.46 -10.94
CA TYR A 246 -15.53 2.46 -12.08
C TYR A 246 -14.08 2.10 -11.75
N ASP A 247 -13.62 2.30 -10.51
CA ASP A 247 -12.19 2.13 -10.18
C ASP A 247 -11.80 0.64 -10.14
N GLU A 248 -10.91 0.23 -11.06
CA GLU A 248 -10.43 -1.15 -11.16
C GLU A 248 -9.83 -1.63 -9.83
N PHE A 249 -9.00 -0.81 -9.16
CA PHE A 249 -8.33 -1.23 -7.93
C PHE A 249 -9.31 -1.52 -6.79
N ALA A 250 -10.29 -0.63 -6.59
CA ALA A 250 -11.33 -0.81 -5.58
C ALA A 250 -12.15 -2.07 -5.84
N GLN A 251 -12.47 -2.36 -7.11
CA GLN A 251 -13.18 -3.58 -7.49
C GLN A 251 -12.35 -4.84 -7.24
N THR A 252 -11.08 -4.85 -7.63
CA THR A 252 -10.16 -5.99 -7.45
C THR A 252 -9.85 -6.27 -5.98
N MET A 253 -9.75 -5.23 -5.15
CA MET A 253 -9.62 -5.41 -3.70
C MET A 253 -10.89 -6.01 -3.09
N ARG A 254 -12.08 -5.55 -3.51
CA ARG A 254 -13.36 -6.11 -3.03
C ARG A 254 -13.62 -7.54 -3.48
N SER A 255 -13.24 -7.88 -4.71
CA SER A 255 -13.34 -9.27 -5.21
C SER A 255 -12.32 -10.20 -4.56
N GLY A 256 -11.34 -9.65 -3.83
CA GLY A 256 -10.26 -10.42 -3.22
C GLY A 256 -9.22 -10.92 -4.23
N GLU A 257 -9.19 -10.41 -5.45
CA GLU A 257 -8.20 -10.80 -6.47
C GLU A 257 -6.77 -10.33 -6.12
N VAL A 258 -6.66 -9.21 -5.41
CA VAL A 258 -5.38 -8.64 -4.95
C VAL A 258 -5.51 -8.07 -3.54
N LEU A 259 -4.38 -8.02 -2.82
CA LEU A 259 -4.25 -7.37 -1.52
C LEU A 259 -5.36 -7.74 -0.52
N GLN A 260 -5.73 -9.03 -0.49
CA GLN A 260 -6.59 -9.53 0.57
C GLN A 260 -6.00 -9.14 1.93
N ASN A 261 -6.88 -8.77 2.87
CA ASN A 261 -6.55 -8.29 4.20
C ASN A 261 -5.98 -6.86 4.28
N PHE A 262 -5.78 -6.17 3.15
CA PHE A 262 -5.47 -4.75 3.14
C PHE A 262 -6.75 -3.91 3.11
N ALA A 263 -6.64 -2.70 3.64
CA ALA A 263 -7.65 -1.66 3.50
C ALA A 263 -7.06 -0.43 2.80
N GLU A 264 -7.93 0.27 2.07
CA GLU A 264 -7.69 1.61 1.57
C GLU A 264 -8.64 2.56 2.29
N PRO A 265 -8.18 3.72 2.80
CA PRO A 265 -9.10 4.72 3.32
C PRO A 265 -10.04 5.23 2.24
N LYS A 266 -11.24 5.69 2.62
CA LYS A 266 -12.24 6.18 1.65
C LYS A 266 -11.65 7.30 0.77
N VAL A 267 -11.61 7.07 -0.54
CA VAL A 267 -11.15 8.04 -1.53
C VAL A 267 -12.22 9.14 -1.66
N ARG A 268 -11.87 10.36 -1.22
CA ARG A 268 -12.74 11.56 -1.24
C ARG A 268 -12.18 12.70 -2.09
N PHE A 269 -11.18 12.40 -2.90
CA PHE A 269 -10.51 13.35 -3.78
C PHE A 269 -10.74 12.96 -5.26
N PRO A 270 -10.74 13.93 -6.19
CA PRO A 270 -10.94 13.63 -7.61
C PRO A 270 -9.78 12.80 -8.19
N PRO A 271 -9.96 12.22 -9.39
CA PRO A 271 -8.90 11.48 -10.09
C PRO A 271 -7.57 12.24 -10.11
N THR A 272 -6.48 11.51 -9.88
CA THR A 272 -5.13 12.06 -9.80
C THR A 272 -4.39 12.04 -11.13
N TYR A 273 -4.95 11.39 -12.14
CA TYR A 273 -4.37 11.21 -13.48
C TYR A 273 -5.47 11.31 -14.56
N LYS A 274 -5.23 11.81 -15.78
CA LYS A 274 -4.02 12.43 -16.33
C LYS A 274 -4.26 13.90 -16.59
N PHE A 275 -3.41 14.78 -16.09
CA PHE A 275 -3.53 16.22 -16.30
C PHE A 275 -2.65 16.73 -17.45
N HIS A 276 -3.01 17.87 -18.02
CA HIS A 276 -2.04 18.68 -18.73
C HIS A 276 -1.08 19.31 -17.70
N VAL A 277 0.22 19.09 -17.88
CA VAL A 277 1.28 19.60 -16.99
C VAL A 277 1.13 21.11 -16.82
N ASN A 278 1.33 21.59 -15.59
CA ASN A 278 1.16 22.99 -15.17
C ASN A 278 -0.29 23.54 -15.26
N THR A 279 -1.29 22.67 -15.33
CA THR A 279 -2.71 23.08 -15.36
C THR A 279 -3.58 22.19 -14.49
N ALA A 280 -4.76 22.66 -14.10
CA ALA A 280 -5.79 21.84 -13.43
C ALA A 280 -6.68 21.05 -14.41
N ILE A 281 -6.36 21.03 -15.71
CA ILE A 281 -7.24 20.49 -16.76
C ILE A 281 -6.85 19.04 -17.04
N LEU A 282 -7.85 18.14 -17.03
CA LEU A 282 -7.65 16.73 -17.40
C LEU A 282 -7.42 16.59 -18.90
N ASN A 283 -6.55 15.67 -19.26
CA ASN A 283 -6.26 15.29 -20.63
C ASN A 283 -7.24 14.20 -21.07
N SER A 284 -8.21 14.56 -21.91
CA SER A 284 -9.26 13.68 -22.43
C SER A 284 -8.77 12.60 -23.42
N LYS A 285 -7.46 12.45 -23.64
CA LYS A 285 -6.88 11.31 -24.37
C LYS A 285 -6.74 10.05 -23.51
N ARG A 286 -7.01 10.16 -22.21
CA ARG A 286 -6.91 9.09 -21.22
C ARG A 286 -8.10 9.17 -20.26
N SER A 287 -8.46 8.03 -19.68
CA SER A 287 -9.51 8.00 -18.65
C SER A 287 -9.03 8.69 -17.38
N PRO A 288 -9.79 9.65 -16.82
CA PRO A 288 -9.52 10.17 -15.49
C PRO A 288 -9.49 9.01 -14.48
N SER A 289 -8.35 8.79 -13.81
CA SER A 289 -8.12 7.63 -12.95
C SER A 289 -7.45 7.99 -11.62
N TRP A 290 -7.73 7.21 -10.59
CA TRP A 290 -7.04 7.25 -9.30
C TRP A 290 -5.84 6.29 -9.32
N CYS A 291 -4.78 6.70 -10.03
CA CYS A 291 -3.58 5.87 -10.20
C CYS A 291 -2.73 5.81 -8.92
N ASP A 292 -2.73 6.91 -8.15
CA ASP A 292 -1.86 7.13 -7.00
C ASP A 292 -2.57 6.71 -5.71
N ARG A 293 -2.09 5.66 -5.02
CA ARG A 293 -2.82 4.99 -3.93
C ARG A 293 -1.95 4.75 -2.70
N ILE A 294 -2.59 4.63 -1.54
CA ILE A 294 -1.95 4.26 -0.27
C ILE A 294 -2.88 3.30 0.48
N VAL A 295 -2.38 2.09 0.74
CA VAL A 295 -3.10 1.02 1.43
C VAL A 295 -2.27 0.45 2.57
N TYR A 296 -2.95 -0.16 3.55
CA TYR A 296 -2.32 -0.73 4.73
C TYR A 296 -2.95 -2.06 5.12
N LEU A 297 -2.19 -2.94 5.75
CA LEU A 297 -2.70 -4.21 6.27
C LEU A 297 -3.69 -3.96 7.42
N SER A 298 -4.89 -4.55 7.34
CA SER A 298 -6.05 -4.21 8.17
C SER A 298 -6.68 -5.40 8.92
N THR A 299 -5.99 -6.54 9.03
CA THR A 299 -6.47 -7.68 9.82
C THR A 299 -6.22 -7.49 11.32
N TYR A 300 -7.10 -6.74 11.96
CA TYR A 300 -7.17 -6.63 13.42
C TYR A 300 -8.34 -7.51 13.92
N GLU A 301 -8.19 -8.17 15.07
CA GLU A 301 -9.29 -8.96 15.66
C GLU A 301 -10.41 -8.02 16.13
N GLU A 302 -11.54 -7.97 15.42
CA GLU A 302 -12.72 -7.26 15.93
C GLU A 302 -13.43 -8.06 17.02
N ILE A 303 -13.63 -7.43 18.17
CA ILE A 303 -14.56 -7.89 19.21
C ILE A 303 -15.90 -7.16 18.98
N GLY A 304 -16.83 -7.80 18.27
CA GLY A 304 -18.29 -7.56 18.37
C GLY A 304 -18.86 -6.37 17.59
N ASP A 305 -20.10 -6.56 17.12
CA ASP A 305 -20.89 -5.75 16.18
C ASP A 305 -20.77 -4.22 16.32
N ASP A 306 -20.49 -3.56 15.20
CA ASP A 306 -20.94 -2.20 14.96
C ASP A 306 -21.47 -1.97 13.53
N SER A 307 -22.53 -1.17 13.49
CA SER A 307 -23.45 -0.91 12.39
C SER A 307 -22.87 -0.01 11.30
N LEU A 308 -21.70 -0.35 10.72
CA LEU A 308 -20.97 0.53 9.78
C LEU A 308 -20.73 -0.05 8.37
N GLY A 309 -21.26 -1.22 8.05
CA GLY A 309 -21.36 -1.69 6.65
C GLY A 309 -20.02 -1.85 5.92
N VAL A 310 -18.94 -2.06 6.66
CA VAL A 310 -17.67 -2.56 6.11
C VAL A 310 -17.63 -4.04 6.45
N ASN A 311 -17.63 -4.92 5.43
CA ASN A 311 -17.32 -6.33 5.66
C ASN A 311 -15.84 -6.46 6.00
N LEU A 312 -15.50 -6.18 7.25
CA LEU A 312 -14.26 -6.65 7.86
C LEU A 312 -14.47 -8.15 8.08
N LEU A 313 -13.69 -8.97 7.37
CA LEU A 313 -13.77 -10.41 7.51
C LEU A 313 -13.34 -10.81 8.93
N ARG A 314 -14.36 -11.05 9.75
CA ARG A 314 -14.36 -11.59 11.11
C ARG A 314 -13.50 -12.86 11.26
N MET A 315 -12.68 -12.91 12.31
CA MET A 315 -12.30 -14.10 13.10
C MET A 315 -11.83 -13.64 14.49
N PRO A 316 -12.19 -14.31 15.61
CA PRO A 316 -11.52 -15.56 16.03
C PRO A 316 -12.42 -16.59 16.76
N GLY A 317 -12.11 -17.90 16.66
CA GLY A 317 -12.86 -18.92 17.41
C GLY A 317 -12.73 -20.40 17.00
N SER A 318 -11.58 -20.88 16.54
CA SER A 318 -11.33 -22.33 16.34
C SER A 318 -11.13 -23.12 17.65
N LYS A 319 -11.46 -22.57 18.82
CA LYS A 319 -11.37 -23.27 20.12
C LYS A 319 -12.64 -23.98 20.59
N GLN A 320 -13.75 -23.92 19.85
CA GLN A 320 -14.98 -24.67 20.20
C GLN A 320 -15.26 -25.92 19.35
N LEU A 321 -14.51 -26.17 18.28
CA LEU A 321 -14.75 -27.33 17.41
C LEU A 321 -14.07 -28.64 17.86
N GLU A 322 -13.24 -28.63 18.90
CA GLU A 322 -12.58 -29.84 19.43
C GLU A 322 -13.34 -30.51 20.59
N GLN A 323 -14.34 -29.85 21.20
CA GLN A 323 -15.13 -30.42 22.29
C GLN A 323 -16.52 -30.95 21.87
N LEU A 324 -16.96 -30.63 20.65
CA LEU A 324 -18.26 -31.08 20.10
C LEU A 324 -18.18 -32.39 19.30
N THR A 325 -16.98 -32.88 19.00
CA THR A 325 -16.74 -34.19 18.35
C THR A 325 -16.49 -35.35 19.33
N LEU A 326 -16.47 -35.09 20.65
CA LEU A 326 -16.27 -36.13 21.68
C LEU A 326 -17.46 -36.30 22.66
N SER A 327 -18.54 -35.52 22.51
CA SER A 327 -19.69 -35.55 23.44
C SER A 327 -21.02 -36.01 22.83
N THR A 328 -21.10 -36.26 21.52
CA THR A 328 -22.34 -36.69 20.84
C THR A 328 -22.53 -38.21 20.68
N THR A 329 -21.67 -39.03 21.29
CA THR A 329 -21.93 -40.47 21.46
C THR A 329 -21.85 -40.88 22.91
N LYS A 330 -22.87 -40.51 23.71
CA LYS A 330 -23.47 -41.38 24.74
C LYS A 330 -24.68 -40.70 25.41
N SER A 331 -25.74 -41.50 25.54
CA SER A 331 -26.88 -41.33 26.45
C SER A 331 -28.10 -40.51 25.98
N LYS A 332 -28.99 -41.20 25.25
CA LYS A 332 -30.44 -41.06 25.44
C LYS A 332 -30.88 -42.12 26.45
N THR A 333 -31.25 -41.74 27.67
CA THR A 333 -32.37 -42.36 28.40
C THR A 333 -32.79 -41.49 29.59
N LYS A 334 -34.08 -41.10 29.59
CA LYS A 334 -35.06 -41.02 30.71
C LYS A 334 -34.54 -40.55 32.09
N THR A 335 -35.17 -39.65 32.85
CA THR A 335 -36.60 -39.43 33.11
C THR A 335 -36.75 -38.20 34.01
N ASN A 336 -37.93 -37.56 33.96
CA ASN A 336 -38.41 -36.54 34.89
C ASN A 336 -38.39 -36.97 36.36
N THR A 337 -38.06 -36.04 37.26
CA THR A 337 -38.83 -35.79 38.50
C THR A 337 -38.51 -34.40 39.07
N ASN A 338 -39.57 -33.64 39.34
CA ASN A 338 -39.61 -32.44 40.17
C ASN A 338 -39.17 -32.74 41.61
N THR A 339 -38.52 -31.77 42.27
CA THR A 339 -38.87 -31.35 43.64
C THR A 339 -38.22 -30.01 44.00
N ASN A 340 -39.07 -29.12 44.54
CA ASN A 340 -38.71 -27.94 45.34
C ASN A 340 -37.87 -28.32 46.56
N THR A 341 -36.97 -27.44 47.03
CA THR A 341 -37.03 -26.87 48.40
C THR A 341 -35.88 -25.88 48.73
N ASN A 342 -36.30 -24.75 49.30
CA ASN A 342 -35.73 -23.98 50.41
C ASN A 342 -34.27 -23.51 50.46
N LYS A 343 -34.15 -22.17 50.49
CA LYS A 343 -33.52 -21.33 51.53
C LYS A 343 -32.55 -22.03 52.49
N ASN A 344 -31.32 -21.52 52.57
CA ASN A 344 -30.87 -20.83 53.80
C ASN A 344 -29.60 -19.98 53.59
N LYS A 345 -29.62 -18.82 54.26
CA LYS A 345 -28.47 -17.97 54.55
C LYS A 345 -27.49 -18.72 55.45
N ASN A 346 -26.19 -18.48 55.27
CA ASN A 346 -25.30 -18.23 56.41
C ASN A 346 -24.04 -17.47 55.98
N GLN A 347 -23.76 -16.41 56.73
CA GLN A 347 -22.49 -15.70 56.79
C GLN A 347 -21.50 -16.54 57.61
N ASN A 348 -20.23 -16.63 57.19
CA ASN A 348 -19.09 -16.20 58.02
C ASN A 348 -17.71 -16.38 57.35
N THR A 349 -16.98 -15.26 57.34
CA THR A 349 -15.55 -15.06 57.67
C THR A 349 -14.42 -15.85 56.98
N ASN A 350 -13.57 -15.05 56.31
CA ASN A 350 -12.11 -15.07 56.26
C ASN A 350 -11.36 -16.35 55.84
N LYS A 351 -10.67 -16.27 54.69
CA LYS A 351 -9.21 -16.45 54.62
C LYS A 351 -8.63 -15.95 53.29
N ASN A 352 -7.55 -15.18 53.44
CA ASN A 352 -6.64 -14.75 52.40
C ASN A 352 -6.13 -15.92 51.55
N THR A 353 -6.25 -15.80 50.24
CA THR A 353 -5.30 -16.35 49.27
C THR A 353 -5.24 -15.43 48.07
N LYS A 354 -4.05 -14.88 47.82
CA LYS A 354 -3.67 -14.19 46.59
C LYS A 354 -4.03 -15.07 45.39
N ALA A 355 -4.89 -14.56 44.52
CA ALA A 355 -4.99 -15.00 43.15
C ALA A 355 -4.73 -13.78 42.28
N GLU A 356 -3.67 -13.86 41.48
CA GLU A 356 -3.31 -12.89 40.46
C GLU A 356 -4.49 -12.69 39.52
N THR A 357 -5.07 -11.49 39.58
CA THR A 357 -6.04 -11.04 38.58
C THR A 357 -5.25 -10.82 37.30
N THR A 358 -5.29 -11.82 36.42
CA THR A 358 -4.87 -11.70 35.03
C THR A 358 -5.50 -10.45 34.42
N THR A 359 -4.62 -9.64 33.84
CA THR A 359 -4.85 -8.38 33.14
C THR A 359 -6.17 -8.34 32.37
N ALA A 360 -7.00 -7.35 32.69
CA ALA A 360 -8.12 -6.94 31.85
C ALA A 360 -7.60 -6.56 30.46
N ASP A 361 -8.17 -7.18 29.43
CA ASP A 361 -7.91 -6.87 28.02
C ASP A 361 -8.13 -5.38 27.76
N SER A 362 -7.05 -4.68 27.40
CA SER A 362 -7.14 -3.33 26.83
C SER A 362 -7.90 -3.41 25.50
N PRO A 363 -8.84 -2.48 25.21
CA PRO A 363 -9.55 -2.47 23.94
C PRO A 363 -8.55 -2.47 22.79
N LEU A 364 -8.77 -3.33 21.78
CA LEU A 364 -7.89 -3.43 20.63
C LEU A 364 -7.87 -2.09 19.89
N GLU A 365 -6.75 -1.38 19.97
CA GLU A 365 -6.61 -0.09 19.29
C GLU A 365 -6.46 -0.35 17.78
N LEU A 366 -7.42 0.11 16.98
CA LEU A 366 -7.38 0.03 15.52
C LEU A 366 -6.60 1.21 14.91
N PRO A 367 -6.07 1.08 13.68
CA PRO A 367 -5.53 2.23 12.95
C PRO A 367 -6.59 3.31 12.78
N HIS A 368 -6.20 4.55 13.06
CA HIS A 368 -7.06 5.71 12.91
C HIS A 368 -6.54 6.60 11.77
N VAL A 369 -7.31 6.68 10.68
CA VAL A 369 -7.02 7.56 9.55
C VAL A 369 -7.42 8.98 9.92
N ILE A 370 -6.45 9.88 10.00
CA ILE A 370 -6.70 11.32 10.25
C ILE A 370 -7.09 12.00 8.94
N GLN A 371 -6.34 11.74 7.87
CA GLN A 371 -6.57 12.39 6.58
C GLN A 371 -6.05 11.53 5.44
N TYR A 372 -6.83 11.43 4.37
CA TYR A 372 -6.42 10.78 3.13
C TYR A 372 -6.92 11.61 1.94
N THR A 373 -6.01 12.31 1.26
CA THR A 373 -6.38 13.24 0.18
C THR A 373 -5.24 13.47 -0.81
N SER A 374 -5.54 14.16 -1.91
CA SER A 374 -4.57 14.58 -2.91
C SER A 374 -4.14 16.04 -2.74
N ILE A 375 -3.06 16.43 -3.41
CA ILE A 375 -2.55 17.80 -3.46
C ILE A 375 -2.82 18.40 -4.86
N PRO A 376 -4.04 18.90 -5.14
CA PRO A 376 -4.41 19.39 -6.46
C PRO A 376 -3.60 20.62 -6.90
N SER A 377 -3.05 21.38 -5.94
CA SER A 377 -2.26 22.59 -6.17
C SER A 377 -0.84 22.32 -6.67
N LEU A 378 -0.30 21.09 -6.53
CA LEU A 378 1.00 20.73 -7.08
C LEU A 378 0.85 20.21 -8.51
N MET A 379 1.01 21.11 -9.49
CA MET A 379 0.70 20.84 -10.92
C MET A 379 1.94 20.54 -11.80
N LEU A 380 3.10 20.29 -11.20
CA LEU A 380 4.37 20.07 -11.92
C LEU A 380 4.39 18.77 -12.74
N SER A 381 3.48 17.85 -12.45
CA SER A 381 3.30 16.57 -13.13
C SER A 381 1.91 16.47 -13.76
N ASP A 382 1.74 15.47 -14.64
CA ASP A 382 0.42 15.03 -15.10
C ASP A 382 -0.30 14.15 -14.06
N HIS A 383 0.36 13.84 -12.94
CA HIS A 383 -0.23 13.27 -11.73
C HIS A 383 -0.46 14.31 -10.63
N ARG A 384 -1.31 13.98 -9.65
CA ARG A 384 -1.45 14.72 -8.38
C ARG A 384 -0.97 13.86 -7.22
N PRO A 385 -0.10 14.39 -6.34
CA PRO A 385 0.35 13.64 -5.18
C PRO A 385 -0.81 13.24 -4.28
N VAL A 386 -0.66 12.13 -3.60
CA VAL A 386 -1.59 11.63 -2.57
C VAL A 386 -0.83 11.43 -1.27
N TYR A 387 -1.47 11.77 -0.16
CA TYR A 387 -0.91 11.52 1.17
C TYR A 387 -1.95 10.94 2.13
N LEU A 388 -1.41 10.25 3.14
CA LEU A 388 -2.15 9.62 4.23
C LEU A 388 -1.49 10.04 5.55
N ASN A 389 -2.27 10.71 6.40
CA ASN A 389 -1.96 10.88 7.81
C ASN A 389 -2.74 9.81 8.59
N ILE A 390 -2.01 8.90 9.24
CA ILE A 390 -2.58 7.75 9.93
C ILE A 390 -1.84 7.52 11.24
N VAL A 391 -2.58 7.07 12.24
CA VAL A 391 -2.04 6.66 13.52
C VAL A 391 -2.26 5.16 13.66
N VAL A 392 -1.19 4.41 13.93
CA VAL A 392 -1.27 2.94 14.11
C VAL A 392 -0.97 2.53 15.55
N PRO A 393 -1.63 1.47 16.06
CA PRO A 393 -1.35 0.95 17.39
C PRO A 393 0.05 0.34 17.49
N PHE A 394 0.53 0.07 18.71
CA PHE A 394 1.77 -0.71 18.89
C PHE A 394 1.60 -2.21 18.62
N ASN A 395 0.36 -2.72 18.61
CA ASN A 395 0.09 -4.11 18.30
C ASN A 395 -0.17 -4.24 16.79
N PRO A 396 0.67 -4.97 16.04
CA PRO A 396 0.46 -5.16 14.61
C PRO A 396 -0.79 -5.99 14.31
N PRO A 397 -1.34 -5.86 13.09
CA PRO A 397 -2.44 -6.70 12.64
C PRO A 397 -1.99 -8.17 12.61
N GLN A 398 -2.88 -9.09 12.99
CA GLN A 398 -2.61 -10.52 12.87
C GLN A 398 -2.65 -10.92 11.40
N LEU A 399 -1.68 -11.72 10.95
CA LEU A 399 -1.65 -12.21 9.59
C LEU A 399 -1.90 -13.72 9.57
N ILE A 400 -2.89 -14.17 8.79
CA ILE A 400 -3.17 -15.60 8.60
C ILE A 400 -2.23 -16.15 7.50
N ILE A 401 -0.94 -16.31 7.82
CA ILE A 401 -0.02 -17.12 7.00
C ILE A 401 0.04 -18.53 7.59
N SER A 402 -0.11 -19.55 6.74
CA SER A 402 0.19 -20.92 7.14
C SER A 402 1.68 -21.06 7.44
N THR A 403 2.01 -21.38 8.69
CA THR A 403 3.40 -21.58 9.16
C THR A 403 4.13 -22.69 8.42
N LEU A 404 3.38 -23.66 7.87
CA LEU A 404 3.90 -24.82 7.13
C LEU A 404 4.18 -24.50 5.65
N SER A 405 3.32 -23.73 4.98
CA SER A 405 3.43 -23.52 3.53
C SER A 405 4.04 -22.16 3.14
N GLY A 406 4.09 -21.19 4.05
CA GLY A 406 4.50 -19.81 3.72
C GLY A 406 3.51 -19.11 2.78
N CYS A 407 2.31 -19.67 2.63
CA CYS A 407 1.24 -19.11 1.82
C CYS A 407 0.29 -18.30 2.71
N LEU A 408 -0.26 -17.24 2.16
CA LEU A 408 -1.44 -16.60 2.74
C LEU A 408 -2.56 -17.65 2.79
N GLN A 409 -3.09 -17.93 3.98
CA GLN A 409 -4.24 -18.80 4.12
C GLN A 409 -5.49 -17.96 3.95
N ILE A 410 -6.03 -18.02 2.73
CA ILE A 410 -7.31 -17.41 2.41
C ILE A 410 -8.38 -18.31 3.02
N LEU A 411 -9.02 -17.84 4.09
CA LEU A 411 -10.25 -18.46 4.55
C LEU A 411 -11.34 -18.13 3.51
N PRO A 412 -12.16 -19.12 3.09
CA PRO A 412 -13.23 -18.85 2.14
C PRO A 412 -14.15 -17.79 2.75
N SER A 413 -14.20 -16.63 2.10
CA SER A 413 -15.19 -15.61 2.38
C SER A 413 -16.55 -16.26 2.12
N GLY A 414 -17.31 -16.53 3.17
CA GLY A 414 -18.70 -16.93 3.01
C GLY A 414 -19.45 -15.78 2.35
N LEU A 415 -19.55 -15.78 1.03
CA LEU A 415 -20.48 -14.93 0.29
C LEU A 415 -21.88 -15.46 0.60
N THR A 416 -22.50 -14.97 1.68
CA THR A 416 -23.95 -14.96 1.75
C THR A 416 -24.40 -13.82 0.86
N PHE A 417 -24.88 -14.16 -0.33
CA PHE A 417 -25.71 -13.25 -1.12
C PHE A 417 -26.96 -12.98 -0.28
N ASP A 418 -27.01 -11.84 0.39
CA ASP A 418 -28.27 -11.36 0.95
C ASP A 418 -29.15 -10.88 -0.21
N GLU A 419 -30.28 -11.57 -0.34
CA GLU A 419 -31.37 -11.27 -1.26
C GLU A 419 -31.94 -9.88 -0.96
N GLY A 420 -32.17 -9.08 -2.01
CA GLY A 420 -32.95 -7.86 -1.87
C GLY A 420 -32.76 -6.78 -2.93
N PHE A 421 -32.66 -7.12 -4.22
CA PHE A 421 -32.94 -6.15 -5.29
C PHE A 421 -33.69 -6.85 -6.43
N ASP A 422 -35.01 -6.79 -6.35
CA ASP A 422 -35.91 -7.09 -7.46
C ASP A 422 -35.68 -6.09 -8.59
N ASN A 423 -35.09 -6.56 -9.70
CA ASN A 423 -35.47 -6.26 -11.09
C ASN A 423 -34.36 -6.70 -12.06
N PHE A 424 -34.19 -8.00 -12.31
CA PHE A 424 -33.55 -8.50 -13.55
C PHE A 424 -33.93 -9.96 -13.83
N THR A 425 -35.21 -10.20 -14.13
CA THR A 425 -35.72 -11.48 -14.65
C THR A 425 -35.34 -11.67 -16.12
N GLN A 426 -34.05 -11.74 -16.45
CA GLN A 426 -33.53 -12.35 -17.69
C GLN A 426 -32.16 -13.05 -17.55
N LEU A 427 -31.45 -12.94 -16.42
CA LEU A 427 -30.13 -13.56 -16.22
C LEU A 427 -30.17 -14.94 -15.51
N SER A 428 -31.32 -15.34 -14.96
CA SER A 428 -31.51 -16.59 -14.19
C SER A 428 -31.52 -17.89 -15.02
N ARG A 429 -31.10 -17.86 -16.29
CA ARG A 429 -30.98 -19.06 -17.14
C ARG A 429 -29.54 -19.42 -17.53
N LEU A 430 -28.55 -18.60 -17.18
CA LEU A 430 -27.12 -18.89 -17.46
C LEU A 430 -26.32 -19.35 -16.24
N GLU A 431 -26.89 -19.31 -15.03
CA GLU A 431 -26.18 -19.63 -13.78
C GLU A 431 -26.14 -21.10 -13.36
N ASN A 432 -26.72 -22.03 -14.14
CA ASN A 432 -26.77 -23.44 -13.74
C ASN A 432 -25.59 -24.32 -14.20
N ASN A 433 -24.50 -23.77 -14.75
CA ASN A 433 -23.35 -24.58 -15.19
C ASN A 433 -21.95 -24.01 -14.90
N ALA A 434 -21.81 -23.01 -14.04
CA ALA A 434 -20.49 -22.59 -13.55
C ALA A 434 -20.32 -23.06 -12.10
N ARG A 435 -19.91 -24.32 -11.93
CA ARG A 435 -19.34 -24.80 -10.68
C ARG A 435 -18.02 -24.06 -10.47
N VAL A 436 -18.07 -22.85 -9.91
CA VAL A 436 -16.86 -22.09 -9.53
C VAL A 436 -16.23 -22.81 -8.35
N ILE A 437 -15.28 -23.68 -8.64
CA ILE A 437 -14.39 -24.27 -7.66
C ILE A 437 -13.42 -23.16 -7.24
N SER A 438 -13.82 -22.32 -6.30
CA SER A 438 -12.91 -21.40 -5.61
C SER A 438 -12.07 -22.21 -4.62
N GLY A 439 -10.96 -22.78 -5.09
CA GLY A 439 -9.92 -23.30 -4.21
C GLY A 439 -9.19 -22.16 -3.47
N PRO A 440 -8.54 -22.42 -2.32
CA PRO A 440 -7.72 -21.43 -1.64
C PRO A 440 -6.59 -20.98 -2.59
N THR A 441 -6.59 -19.70 -3.00
CA THR A 441 -5.46 -19.16 -3.78
C THR A 441 -4.26 -19.03 -2.85
N THR A 442 -3.38 -20.02 -2.86
CA THR A 442 -2.15 -19.99 -2.07
C THR A 442 -1.18 -18.98 -2.68
N ILE A 443 -1.18 -17.74 -2.19
CA ILE A 443 -0.15 -16.76 -2.57
C ILE A 443 1.09 -17.08 -1.75
N TYR A 444 2.13 -17.62 -2.40
CA TYR A 444 3.44 -17.84 -1.78
C TYR A 444 4.14 -16.50 -1.57
N LEU A 445 4.42 -16.13 -0.31
CA LEU A 445 4.87 -14.78 0.05
C LEU A 445 6.35 -14.66 0.38
N LYS A 446 7.10 -15.76 0.27
CA LYS A 446 8.57 -15.75 0.47
C LYS A 446 9.30 -15.49 -0.85
N PRO A 447 10.43 -14.77 -0.85
CA PRO A 447 11.27 -14.63 -2.03
C PRO A 447 11.71 -15.99 -2.54
N THR A 448 11.66 -16.20 -3.85
CA THR A 448 12.10 -17.45 -4.48
C THR A 448 13.51 -17.33 -5.07
N ARG A 449 14.15 -18.47 -5.34
CA ARG A 449 15.41 -18.50 -6.11
C ARG A 449 15.27 -17.85 -7.49
N LEU A 450 14.09 -17.97 -8.11
CA LEU A 450 13.81 -17.33 -9.39
C LEU A 450 13.78 -15.79 -9.25
N ASP A 451 13.18 -15.28 -8.18
CA ASP A 451 13.20 -13.83 -7.90
C ASP A 451 14.63 -13.35 -7.70
N TYR A 452 15.44 -14.09 -6.93
CA TYR A 452 16.86 -13.78 -6.76
C TYR A 452 17.60 -13.70 -8.11
N ILE A 453 17.43 -14.68 -8.99
CA ILE A 453 18.06 -14.67 -10.33
C ILE A 453 17.59 -13.44 -11.14
N LYS A 454 16.29 -13.16 -11.14
CA LYS A 454 15.72 -12.01 -11.86
C LYS A 454 16.29 -10.68 -11.35
N GLN A 455 16.33 -10.48 -10.03
CA GLN A 455 16.71 -9.21 -9.43
C GLN A 455 18.23 -9.00 -9.34
N SER A 456 19.00 -10.06 -9.13
CA SER A 456 20.45 -9.98 -8.92
C SER A 456 21.28 -10.19 -10.19
N LEU A 457 20.74 -10.89 -11.20
CA LEU A 457 21.47 -11.18 -12.44
C LEU A 457 20.83 -10.51 -13.66
N ILE A 458 19.54 -10.77 -13.90
CA ILE A 458 18.90 -10.34 -15.16
C ILE A 458 18.71 -8.83 -15.20
N ARG A 459 18.07 -8.25 -14.17
CA ARG A 459 17.78 -6.81 -14.09
C ARG A 459 19.02 -5.94 -14.30
N PRO A 460 20.16 -6.14 -13.58
CA PRO A 460 21.34 -5.30 -13.78
C PRO A 460 21.87 -5.31 -15.21
N ILE A 461 21.85 -6.47 -15.88
CA ILE A 461 22.31 -6.59 -17.28
C ILE A 461 21.38 -5.82 -18.21
N VAL A 462 20.07 -5.97 -18.04
CA VAL A 462 19.07 -5.32 -18.91
C VAL A 462 19.09 -3.80 -18.70
N ASP A 463 19.16 -3.33 -17.44
CA ASP A 463 19.28 -1.91 -17.12
C ASP A 463 20.56 -1.30 -17.71
N LEU A 464 21.68 -2.03 -17.68
CA LEU A 464 22.95 -1.60 -18.28
C LEU A 464 22.84 -1.44 -19.80
N ILE A 465 22.24 -2.43 -20.48
CA ILE A 465 22.06 -2.41 -21.94
C ILE A 465 21.20 -1.21 -22.36
N ILE A 466 20.06 -1.02 -21.69
CA ILE A 466 19.17 0.12 -21.98
C ILE A 466 19.85 1.44 -21.63
N GLY A 467 20.53 1.53 -20.50
CA GLY A 467 21.25 2.73 -20.06
C GLY A 467 22.30 3.17 -21.08
N TYR A 468 23.18 2.27 -21.51
CA TYR A 468 24.19 2.61 -22.54
C TYR A 468 23.58 2.81 -23.93
N GLY A 469 22.50 2.10 -24.28
CA GLY A 469 21.76 2.35 -25.52
C GLY A 469 21.17 3.77 -25.57
N LEU A 470 20.61 4.25 -24.46
CA LEU A 470 20.13 5.62 -24.33
C LEU A 470 21.28 6.61 -24.26
N TRP A 471 22.34 6.32 -23.52
CA TRP A 471 23.50 7.20 -23.41
C TRP A 471 24.17 7.45 -24.76
N THR A 472 24.39 6.40 -25.54
CA THR A 472 25.01 6.47 -26.89
C THR A 472 24.16 7.28 -27.86
N THR A 473 22.84 7.18 -27.79
CA THR A 473 21.93 7.87 -28.73
C THR A 473 21.58 9.29 -28.29
N MET A 474 21.34 9.50 -27.00
CA MET A 474 20.80 10.77 -26.48
C MET A 474 21.88 11.78 -26.11
N THR A 475 23.07 11.34 -25.66
CA THR A 475 24.12 12.27 -25.22
C THR A 475 25.11 12.64 -26.33
N ARG A 476 25.69 13.85 -26.26
CA ARG A 476 26.74 14.27 -27.19
C ARG A 476 27.97 13.36 -27.11
N ASN A 477 28.42 13.05 -25.89
CA ASN A 477 29.60 12.21 -25.66
C ASN A 477 29.37 10.78 -26.15
N GLY A 478 28.17 10.23 -25.93
CA GLY A 478 27.78 8.92 -26.43
C GLY A 478 27.78 8.84 -27.96
N ARG A 479 27.21 9.84 -28.64
CA ARG A 479 27.23 9.89 -30.10
C ARG A 479 28.65 10.03 -30.67
N LEU A 480 29.51 10.83 -30.02
CA LEU A 480 30.91 10.96 -30.40
C LEU A 480 31.67 9.64 -30.22
N CYS A 481 31.46 8.94 -29.11
CA CYS A 481 32.05 7.63 -28.84
C CYS A 481 31.62 6.60 -29.89
N LEU A 482 30.33 6.54 -30.22
CA LEU A 482 29.81 5.65 -31.27
C LEU A 482 30.43 5.96 -32.64
N GLY A 483 30.57 7.25 -32.98
CA GLY A 483 31.26 7.67 -34.21
C GLY A 483 32.72 7.23 -34.24
N LEU A 484 33.43 7.34 -33.11
CA LEU A 484 34.80 6.87 -32.97
C LEU A 484 34.92 5.35 -33.16
N ILE A 485 34.02 4.59 -32.54
CA ILE A 485 33.96 3.12 -32.69
C ILE A 485 33.69 2.75 -34.16
N ALA A 486 32.78 3.44 -34.83
CA ALA A 486 32.49 3.21 -36.25
C ALA A 486 33.70 3.51 -37.14
N ILE A 487 34.44 4.59 -36.86
CA ILE A 487 35.68 4.93 -37.57
C ILE A 487 36.75 3.85 -37.36
N ILE A 488 36.94 3.39 -36.11
CA ILE A 488 37.91 2.33 -35.78
C ILE A 488 37.54 1.03 -36.49
N ALA A 489 36.25 0.65 -36.48
CA ALA A 489 35.77 -0.56 -37.16
C ALA A 489 35.94 -0.46 -38.68
N TRP A 490 35.69 0.71 -39.27
CA TRP A 490 35.92 0.96 -40.69
C TRP A 490 37.41 0.87 -41.05
N LEU A 491 38.29 1.48 -40.25
CA LEU A 491 39.74 1.37 -40.44
C LEU A 491 40.23 -0.07 -40.32
N ALA A 492 39.71 -0.85 -39.37
CA ALA A 492 40.05 -2.25 -39.19
C ALA A 492 39.54 -3.16 -40.31
N TYR A 493 38.45 -2.78 -41.00
CA TYR A 493 37.95 -3.48 -42.18
C TYR A 493 38.72 -3.10 -43.47
N ALA A 494 39.23 -1.86 -43.53
CA ALA A 494 39.97 -1.35 -44.69
C ALA A 494 41.44 -1.81 -44.73
N LEU A 495 41.99 -2.24 -43.60
CA LEU A 495 43.27 -2.94 -43.47
C LEU A 495 43.10 -4.44 -43.70
#